data_AF-A0A3L7S8F4-F1
#
_entry.id   AF-A0A3L7S8F4-F1
#
_cell.length_a   1.000
_cell.length_b   1.000
_cell.length_c   1.000
_cell.angle_alpha   90.00
_cell.angle_beta   90.00
_cell.angle_gamma   90.00
#
_symmetry.space_group_name_H-M   'P 1'
#
loop_
_entity.id
_entity.type
_entity.pdbx_description
1 polymer ?
#
loop_
_entity_poly.entity_id
_entity_poly.type
_entity_poly.pdbx_seq_one_letter_code
_entity_poly.pdbx_strand_id
1 'polypeptide(L)'
;MPVLNWPANEVYADEDSLFLQIGKMIGGAVRGEAEPDVAVRAMPANEAVLKPGDQDRQDFQKRIQACSDTVEAWVSSTCEVSEEQKGRLKEIFAAQVASDIEAFGKGQDPNQQNRAFPKTFVLLFTRKDGIASKFSENIFRTLRKDFLTPEQVTKLDPALAERETFHREAYINFVVSMIDKELFLATAQRDALRAHLHERKKAITHPMYSFQPQDYYLPYESPSTLLSSVPGKSILDPPQKKRLADLTGTDPNNANVNFQAEEGVEGWYKKMHQLGSKQRDLYLRAAAVRIAWYQKELQLSPEQVDHLTIASKGAAIRALADWKESTEQTFEQMQQHLAQAGGNFGFGANPIDTRAIDKNEIWSEALKTMTEGTSNGGMIERAASLKACRSASLLALFDEELWLTPDQRKALVSHFEKSIPESEQSLQYQDYIREIVLMAHPLFLTNEKKRNEVLTPPQQEVWKVMQSFFNYQNQNNYVQIQLRNNNGNFGFQIGQ
;
A
#
# COMPACT_ATOMS: atom_id res chain seq x y z
N MET A 1 28.38 54.18 -44.43
CA MET A 1 28.09 53.26 -43.30
C MET A 1 26.68 53.54 -42.80
N PRO A 2 25.94 52.49 -42.40
CA PRO A 2 24.51 52.40 -42.68
C PRO A 2 23.61 53.02 -41.61
N VAL A 3 22.46 53.45 -42.10
CA VAL A 3 21.27 53.97 -41.40
C VAL A 3 20.45 52.78 -40.91
N LEU A 4 19.93 52.84 -39.68
CA LEU A 4 18.74 52.10 -39.29
C LEU A 4 17.85 52.99 -38.41
N ASN A 5 16.81 53.51 -39.06
CA ASN A 5 15.61 54.07 -38.45
C ASN A 5 14.82 52.96 -37.77
N TRP A 6 14.38 53.18 -36.54
CA TRP A 6 13.20 52.53 -35.97
C TRP A 6 12.14 53.59 -35.70
N PRO A 7 10.96 53.53 -36.36
CA PRO A 7 9.86 54.41 -36.06
C PRO A 7 9.08 53.88 -34.86
N ALA A 8 8.64 54.83 -34.01
CA ALA A 8 7.63 54.61 -33.00
C ALA A 8 6.23 54.56 -33.64
N ASN A 9 5.48 53.48 -33.36
CA ASN A 9 4.13 53.47 -32.77
C ASN A 9 3.35 52.21 -33.20
N GLU A 10 2.45 51.78 -32.28
CA GLU A 10 1.42 50.73 -32.41
C GLU A 10 1.97 49.30 -32.19
N VAL A 11 1.55 48.47 -31.22
CA VAL A 11 0.34 48.38 -30.38
C VAL A 11 0.70 47.66 -29.07
N TYR A 12 0.55 48.33 -27.93
CA TYR A 12 0.33 47.67 -26.63
C TYR A 12 -1.08 47.09 -26.66
N ALA A 13 -1.25 45.77 -26.68
CA ALA A 13 -2.58 45.15 -26.56
C ALA A 13 -2.67 43.91 -25.68
N ASP A 14 -1.59 43.37 -25.12
CA ASP A 14 -1.68 42.08 -24.39
C ASP A 14 -1.24 42.11 -22.92
N GLU A 15 -0.54 43.15 -22.44
CA GLU A 15 -0.19 43.24 -21.02
C GLU A 15 -1.32 43.87 -20.19
N ASP A 16 -2.05 44.85 -20.73
CA ASP A 16 -3.24 45.42 -20.07
C ASP A 16 -4.39 44.41 -19.96
N SER A 17 -4.42 43.37 -20.80
CA SER A 17 -5.39 42.27 -20.77
C SER A 17 -5.25 41.42 -19.50
N LEU A 18 -4.02 41.10 -19.10
CA LEU A 18 -3.73 40.25 -17.94
C LEU A 18 -4.02 40.97 -16.63
N PHE A 19 -3.58 42.23 -16.49
CA PHE A 19 -3.83 43.02 -15.30
C PHE A 19 -5.30 43.42 -15.15
N LEU A 20 -6.02 43.66 -16.27
CA LEU A 20 -7.46 43.91 -16.25
C LEU A 20 -8.27 42.63 -15.94
N GLN A 21 -7.80 41.45 -16.35
CA GLN A 21 -8.41 40.16 -15.98
C GLN A 21 -8.17 39.79 -14.50
N ILE A 22 -6.97 40.04 -13.99
CA ILE A 22 -6.65 39.88 -12.55
C ILE A 22 -7.46 40.90 -11.73
N GLY A 23 -7.55 42.15 -12.19
CA GLY A 23 -8.38 43.19 -11.57
C GLY A 23 -9.88 42.86 -11.55
N LYS A 24 -10.41 42.22 -12.61
CA LYS A 24 -11.80 41.73 -12.66
C LYS A 24 -12.03 40.51 -11.76
N MET A 25 -11.07 39.58 -11.68
CA MET A 25 -11.15 38.42 -10.77
C MET A 25 -11.13 38.85 -9.30
N ILE A 26 -10.25 39.79 -8.93
CA ILE A 26 -10.20 40.33 -7.56
C ILE A 26 -11.44 41.20 -7.29
N GLY A 27 -11.87 42.01 -8.25
CA GLY A 27 -13.07 42.85 -8.13
C GLY A 27 -14.41 42.08 -8.09
N GLY A 28 -14.44 40.84 -8.58
CA GLY A 28 -15.57 39.91 -8.48
C GLY A 28 -15.60 39.14 -7.15
N ALA A 29 -14.44 38.71 -6.66
CA ALA A 29 -14.31 38.04 -5.36
C ALA A 29 -14.67 38.96 -4.17
N VAL A 30 -14.40 40.27 -4.27
CA VAL A 30 -14.78 41.26 -3.26
C VAL A 30 -16.28 41.61 -3.29
N ARG A 31 -16.99 41.31 -4.38
CA ARG A 31 -18.43 41.59 -4.55
C ARG A 31 -19.37 40.42 -4.24
N GLY A 32 -18.82 39.27 -3.85
CA GLY A 32 -19.65 38.13 -3.41
C GLY A 32 -20.44 37.43 -4.53
N GLU A 33 -20.04 37.61 -5.79
CA GLU A 33 -20.70 37.04 -6.97
C GLU A 33 -19.72 36.17 -7.78
N ALA A 34 -19.27 35.04 -7.21
CA ALA A 34 -18.74 33.90 -7.97
C ALA A 34 -18.58 32.67 -7.06
N GLU A 35 -19.32 31.59 -7.35
CA GLU A 35 -19.02 30.25 -6.84
C GLU A 35 -17.70 29.76 -7.47
N PRO A 36 -16.81 29.08 -6.71
CA PRO A 36 -15.52 28.65 -7.25
C PRO A 36 -15.67 27.32 -7.98
N ASP A 37 -16.03 27.37 -9.26
CA ASP A 37 -15.83 26.26 -10.18
C ASP A 37 -14.38 26.33 -10.71
N VAL A 38 -13.44 25.78 -9.94
CA VAL A 38 -12.01 25.77 -10.31
C VAL A 38 -11.76 24.62 -11.30
N ALA A 39 -12.12 24.86 -12.56
CA ALA A 39 -11.51 24.16 -13.68
C ALA A 39 -10.12 24.77 -13.91
N VAL A 40 -9.08 24.22 -13.27
CA VAL A 40 -7.69 24.42 -13.72
C VAL A 40 -7.62 23.79 -15.12
N ARG A 41 -7.79 24.60 -16.17
CA ARG A 41 -7.38 24.22 -17.53
C ARG A 41 -5.86 24.05 -17.47
N ALA A 42 -5.42 22.80 -17.39
CA ALA A 42 -4.04 22.43 -17.65
C ALA A 42 -3.63 23.03 -19.00
N MET A 43 -2.68 23.96 -18.97
CA MET A 43 -1.99 24.36 -20.19
C MET A 43 -1.30 23.10 -20.73
N PRO A 44 -1.40 22.78 -22.03
CA PRO A 44 -0.73 21.62 -22.58
C PRO A 44 0.78 21.86 -22.50
N ALA A 45 1.45 21.20 -21.56
CA ALA A 45 2.87 20.99 -21.69
C ALA A 45 3.07 20.23 -23.00
N ASN A 46 4.01 20.68 -23.84
CA ASN A 46 4.54 19.83 -24.91
C ASN A 46 5.24 18.64 -24.22
N GLU A 47 4.45 17.63 -23.82
CA GLU A 47 4.96 16.39 -23.25
C GLU A 47 5.67 15.64 -24.36
N ALA A 48 6.99 15.83 -24.45
CA ALA A 48 7.83 15.01 -25.29
C ALA A 48 7.56 13.56 -24.93
N VAL A 49 6.97 12.82 -25.87
CA VAL A 49 6.61 11.42 -25.64
C VAL A 49 7.89 10.61 -25.46
N LEU A 50 8.13 10.15 -24.23
CA LEU A 50 9.35 9.43 -23.88
C LEU A 50 9.24 7.96 -24.28
N LYS A 51 10.34 7.47 -24.87
CA LYS A 51 10.54 6.04 -25.13
C LYS A 51 11.39 5.44 -24.01
N PRO A 52 11.25 4.14 -23.71
CA PRO A 52 12.14 3.45 -22.78
C PRO A 52 13.60 3.53 -23.24
N GLY A 53 14.49 3.95 -22.32
CA GLY A 53 15.94 3.96 -22.53
C GLY A 53 16.56 2.56 -22.54
N ASP A 54 17.87 2.47 -22.78
CA ASP A 54 18.54 1.17 -22.94
C ASP A 54 18.52 0.31 -21.68
N GLN A 55 18.73 0.92 -20.50
CA GLN A 55 18.62 0.20 -19.22
C GLN A 55 17.20 -0.34 -19.00
N ASP A 56 16.16 0.45 -19.29
CA ASP A 56 14.76 0.02 -19.17
C ASP A 56 14.46 -1.20 -20.05
N ARG A 57 15.04 -1.23 -21.25
CA ARG A 57 14.89 -2.35 -22.19
C ARG A 57 15.62 -3.60 -21.71
N GLN A 58 16.83 -3.44 -21.17
CA GLN A 58 17.59 -4.56 -20.58
C GLN A 58 16.88 -5.14 -19.36
N ASP A 59 16.41 -4.29 -18.45
CA ASP A 59 15.65 -4.69 -17.26
C ASP A 59 14.36 -5.40 -17.68
N PHE A 60 13.64 -4.85 -18.67
CA PHE A 60 12.45 -5.48 -19.23
C PHE A 60 12.76 -6.86 -19.81
N GLN A 61 13.77 -6.97 -20.68
CA GLN A 61 14.15 -8.22 -21.32
C GLN A 61 14.50 -9.29 -20.28
N LYS A 62 15.32 -8.94 -19.28
CA LYS A 62 15.67 -9.86 -18.19
C LYS A 62 14.43 -10.30 -17.42
N ARG A 63 13.55 -9.34 -17.09
CA ARG A 63 12.34 -9.59 -16.29
C ARG A 63 11.32 -10.46 -17.01
N ILE A 64 11.03 -10.17 -18.28
CA ILE A 64 10.05 -10.93 -19.07
C ILE A 64 10.56 -12.34 -19.39
N GLN A 65 11.87 -12.50 -19.63
CA GLN A 65 12.46 -13.82 -19.84
C GLN A 65 12.34 -14.70 -18.59
N ALA A 66 12.71 -14.18 -17.42
CA ALA A 66 12.61 -14.95 -16.17
C ALA A 66 11.16 -15.37 -15.86
N CYS A 67 10.20 -14.46 -16.12
CA CYS A 67 8.77 -14.75 -16.02
C CYS A 67 8.35 -15.86 -16.99
N SER A 68 8.74 -15.72 -18.27
CA SER A 68 8.48 -16.69 -19.34
C SER A 68 8.98 -18.08 -18.98
N ASP A 69 10.24 -18.21 -18.55
CA ASP A 69 10.85 -19.50 -18.21
C ASP A 69 10.12 -20.19 -17.06
N THR A 70 9.64 -19.41 -16.10
CA THR A 70 8.90 -19.91 -14.94
C THR A 70 7.49 -20.38 -15.33
N VAL A 71 6.77 -19.61 -16.15
CA VAL A 71 5.46 -20.01 -16.70
C VAL A 71 5.60 -21.24 -17.59
N GLU A 72 6.62 -21.29 -18.46
CA GLU A 72 6.89 -22.44 -19.33
C GLU A 72 7.11 -23.72 -18.51
N ALA A 73 7.96 -23.66 -17.48
CA ALA A 73 8.24 -24.78 -16.60
C ALA A 73 6.98 -25.24 -15.84
N TRP A 74 6.17 -24.29 -15.36
CA TRP A 74 4.92 -24.58 -14.67
C TRP A 74 3.91 -25.26 -15.59
N VAL A 75 3.73 -24.75 -16.82
CA VAL A 75 2.85 -25.36 -17.84
C VAL A 75 3.34 -26.75 -18.21
N SER A 76 4.63 -26.92 -18.46
CA SER A 76 5.22 -28.20 -18.85
C SER A 76 4.96 -29.28 -17.79
N SER A 77 5.11 -28.92 -16.51
CA SER A 77 4.84 -29.82 -15.38
C SER A 77 3.35 -30.10 -15.23
N THR A 78 2.52 -29.05 -15.16
CA THR A 78 1.07 -29.14 -14.86
C THR A 78 0.30 -29.87 -15.96
N CYS A 79 0.65 -29.62 -17.22
CA CYS A 79 -0.03 -30.23 -18.37
C CYS A 79 0.63 -31.55 -18.80
N GLU A 80 1.69 -31.99 -18.11
CA GLU A 80 2.50 -33.17 -18.49
C GLU A 80 2.87 -33.14 -19.97
N VAL A 81 3.45 -32.02 -20.40
CA VAL A 81 3.85 -31.80 -21.79
C VAL A 81 4.96 -32.79 -22.15
N SER A 82 4.77 -33.56 -23.23
CA SER A 82 5.72 -34.61 -23.63
C SER A 82 7.06 -34.01 -24.10
N GLU A 83 8.12 -34.80 -24.12
CA GLU A 83 9.43 -34.35 -24.60
C GLU A 83 9.37 -33.84 -26.05
N GLU A 84 8.55 -34.47 -26.90
CA GLU A 84 8.33 -34.04 -28.28
C GLU A 84 7.61 -32.69 -28.36
N GLN A 85 6.69 -32.42 -27.43
CA GLN A 85 5.95 -31.16 -27.38
C GLN A 85 6.78 -30.00 -26.80
N LYS A 86 7.79 -30.27 -25.96
CA LYS A 86 8.60 -29.23 -25.29
C LYS A 86 9.33 -28.29 -26.26
N GLY A 87 9.80 -28.80 -27.40
CA GLY A 87 10.44 -27.96 -28.42
C GLY A 87 9.50 -26.87 -28.94
N ARG A 88 8.27 -27.26 -29.31
CA ARG A 88 7.24 -26.34 -29.78
C ARG A 88 6.73 -25.41 -28.67
N LEU A 89 6.66 -25.89 -27.43
CA LEU A 89 6.34 -25.04 -26.28
C LEU A 89 7.34 -23.88 -26.15
N LYS A 90 8.64 -24.18 -26.18
CA LYS A 90 9.72 -23.18 -26.13
C LYS A 90 9.63 -22.15 -27.24
N GLU A 91 9.32 -22.60 -28.46
CA GLU A 91 9.14 -21.70 -29.61
C GLU A 91 7.97 -20.72 -29.41
N ILE A 92 6.84 -21.19 -28.85
CA ILE A 92 5.68 -20.34 -28.55
C ILE A 92 6.05 -19.26 -27.51
N PHE A 93 6.72 -19.65 -26.43
CA PHE A 93 7.15 -18.73 -25.38
C PHE A 93 8.19 -17.72 -25.89
N ALA A 94 9.20 -18.19 -26.64
CA ALA A 94 10.21 -17.33 -27.25
C ALA A 94 9.59 -16.30 -28.23
N ALA A 95 8.61 -16.72 -29.03
CA ALA A 95 7.89 -15.83 -29.93
C ALA A 95 7.11 -14.75 -29.17
N GLN A 96 6.43 -15.10 -28.08
CA GLN A 96 5.71 -14.13 -27.25
C GLN A 96 6.67 -13.14 -26.57
N VAL A 97 7.79 -13.64 -26.01
CA VAL A 97 8.82 -12.78 -25.40
C VAL A 97 9.37 -11.79 -26.42
N ALA A 98 9.71 -12.25 -27.64
CA ALA A 98 10.18 -11.38 -28.70
C ALA A 98 9.15 -10.29 -29.07
N SER A 99 7.88 -10.68 -29.20
CA SER A 99 6.77 -9.75 -29.44
C SER A 99 6.63 -8.70 -28.33
N ASP A 100 6.72 -9.11 -27.07
CA ASP A 100 6.58 -8.22 -25.92
C ASP A 100 7.77 -7.26 -25.79
N ILE A 101 8.99 -7.71 -26.08
CA ILE A 101 10.20 -6.86 -26.14
C ILE A 101 10.04 -5.79 -27.24
N GLU A 102 9.57 -6.18 -28.42
CA GLU A 102 9.33 -5.25 -29.51
C GLU A 102 8.24 -4.23 -29.15
N ALA A 103 7.13 -4.69 -28.58
CA ALA A 103 6.02 -3.83 -28.15
C ALA A 103 6.47 -2.85 -27.06
N PHE A 104 7.26 -3.30 -26.08
CA PHE A 104 7.81 -2.44 -25.04
C PHE A 104 8.75 -1.37 -25.61
N GLY A 105 9.66 -1.75 -26.52
CA GLY A 105 10.58 -0.81 -27.16
C GLY A 105 9.91 0.27 -28.02
N LYS A 106 8.71 -0.03 -28.54
CA LYS A 106 7.84 0.90 -29.28
C LYS A 106 6.88 1.68 -28.38
N GLY A 107 6.71 1.23 -27.13
CA GLY A 107 5.80 1.82 -26.15
C GLY A 107 6.13 3.28 -25.88
N GLN A 108 5.08 4.09 -25.87
CA GLN A 108 5.12 5.50 -25.53
C GLN A 108 4.38 5.68 -24.20
N ASP A 109 5.05 6.23 -23.18
CA ASP A 109 4.41 6.57 -21.91
C ASP A 109 4.71 8.04 -21.59
N PRO A 110 3.77 8.97 -21.84
CA PRO A 110 3.99 10.39 -21.59
C PRO A 110 4.29 10.69 -20.12
N ASN A 111 3.88 9.80 -19.20
CA ASN A 111 4.07 9.97 -17.77
C ASN A 111 5.30 9.21 -17.22
N GLN A 112 6.19 8.69 -18.07
CA GLN A 112 7.30 7.85 -17.63
C GLN A 112 8.24 8.53 -16.62
N GLN A 113 8.44 9.85 -16.72
CA GLN A 113 9.28 10.64 -15.80
C GLN A 113 8.61 10.90 -14.44
N ASN A 114 7.28 10.93 -14.39
CA ASN A 114 6.54 11.31 -13.19
C ASN A 114 6.27 10.12 -12.24
N ARG A 115 6.61 8.90 -12.65
CA ARG A 115 6.41 7.68 -11.84
C ARG A 115 7.61 7.43 -10.94
N ALA A 116 7.34 7.10 -9.67
CA ALA A 116 8.37 6.71 -8.72
C ALA A 116 9.09 5.41 -9.12
N PHE A 117 8.36 4.44 -9.69
CA PHE A 117 8.87 3.12 -10.05
C PHE A 117 8.67 2.76 -11.53
N PRO A 118 9.56 1.94 -12.11
CA PRO A 118 9.35 1.33 -13.42
C PRO A 118 8.09 0.46 -13.49
N LYS A 119 7.56 0.26 -14.71
CA LYS A 119 6.54 -0.80 -14.96
C LYS A 119 7.07 -2.23 -14.72
N THR A 120 8.38 -2.42 -14.76
CA THR A 120 9.06 -3.69 -14.47
C THR A 120 9.30 -3.92 -12.98
N PHE A 121 9.05 -2.91 -12.14
CA PHE A 121 9.22 -3.03 -10.69
C PHE A 121 8.25 -4.07 -10.10
N VAL A 122 8.66 -4.67 -8.97
CA VAL A 122 7.83 -5.65 -8.24
C VAL A 122 6.43 -5.11 -7.98
N LEU A 123 5.41 -5.98 -8.03
CA LEU A 123 3.97 -5.67 -7.95
C LEU A 123 3.40 -4.88 -9.14
N LEU A 124 4.10 -3.87 -9.66
CA LEU A 124 3.68 -3.16 -10.87
C LEU A 124 3.79 -4.04 -12.12
N PHE A 125 4.73 -4.98 -12.11
CA PHE A 125 4.91 -5.95 -13.18
C PHE A 125 3.74 -6.96 -13.25
N THR A 126 3.19 -7.37 -12.11
CA THR A 126 2.20 -8.46 -12.00
C THR A 126 0.77 -8.05 -11.71
N ARG A 127 0.51 -6.78 -11.34
CA ARG A 127 -0.85 -6.26 -11.24
C ARG A 127 -1.66 -6.60 -12.49
N LYS A 128 -2.99 -6.62 -12.36
CA LYS A 128 -3.94 -7.05 -13.40
C LYS A 128 -3.67 -6.49 -14.81
N ASP A 129 -3.28 -5.21 -14.91
CA ASP A 129 -2.95 -4.50 -16.16
C ASP A 129 -1.44 -4.37 -16.43
N GLY A 130 -0.62 -4.97 -15.57
CA GLY A 130 0.83 -5.11 -15.67
C GLY A 130 1.27 -6.03 -16.79
N ILE A 131 2.58 -6.01 -17.05
CA ILE A 131 3.19 -6.72 -18.19
C ILE A 131 3.04 -8.24 -18.03
N ALA A 132 3.33 -8.79 -16.85
CA ALA A 132 3.31 -10.24 -16.62
C ALA A 132 1.90 -10.82 -16.73
N SER A 133 0.89 -10.10 -16.25
CA SER A 133 -0.51 -10.51 -16.34
C SER A 133 -0.94 -10.62 -17.81
N LYS A 134 -0.62 -9.61 -18.62
CA LYS A 134 -0.91 -9.61 -20.06
C LYS A 134 -0.15 -10.70 -20.82
N PHE A 135 1.12 -10.89 -20.51
CA PHE A 135 1.93 -11.99 -21.06
C PHE A 135 1.26 -13.34 -20.79
N SER A 136 0.90 -13.61 -19.54
CA SER A 136 0.29 -14.86 -19.11
C SER A 136 -1.07 -15.09 -19.77
N GLU A 137 -1.92 -14.06 -19.83
CA GLU A 137 -3.22 -14.13 -20.50
C GLU A 137 -3.08 -14.50 -21.99
N ASN A 138 -2.16 -13.85 -22.70
CA ASN A 138 -1.89 -14.12 -24.11
C ASN A 138 -1.35 -15.54 -24.32
N ILE A 139 -0.38 -15.96 -23.51
CA ILE A 139 0.19 -17.31 -23.56
C ILE A 139 -0.90 -18.36 -23.35
N PHE A 140 -1.71 -18.27 -22.29
CA PHE A 140 -2.74 -19.29 -22.04
C PHE A 140 -3.82 -19.31 -23.11
N ARG A 141 -4.12 -18.17 -23.76
CA ARG A 141 -5.01 -18.13 -24.91
C ARG A 141 -4.42 -18.92 -26.09
N THR A 142 -3.16 -18.70 -26.41
CA THR A 142 -2.44 -19.42 -27.48
C THR A 142 -2.32 -20.91 -27.16
N LEU A 143 -1.95 -21.27 -25.94
CA LEU A 143 -1.77 -22.66 -25.53
C LEU A 143 -3.08 -23.46 -25.64
N ARG A 144 -4.20 -22.93 -25.15
CA ARG A 144 -5.51 -23.60 -25.24
C ARG A 144 -5.98 -23.80 -26.68
N LYS A 145 -5.70 -22.83 -27.55
CA LYS A 145 -6.23 -22.81 -28.91
C LYS A 145 -5.38 -23.66 -29.87
N ASP A 146 -4.05 -23.53 -29.77
CA ASP A 146 -3.15 -23.91 -30.87
C ASP A 146 -2.11 -24.98 -30.47
N PHE A 147 -2.03 -25.38 -29.19
CA PHE A 147 -0.98 -26.29 -28.69
C PHE A 147 -1.48 -27.46 -27.83
N LEU A 148 -2.21 -27.20 -26.75
CA LEU A 148 -2.60 -28.23 -25.78
C LEU A 148 -3.73 -29.13 -26.32
N THR A 149 -3.69 -30.42 -25.98
CA THR A 149 -4.81 -31.32 -26.26
C THR A 149 -5.99 -31.04 -25.32
N PRO A 150 -7.22 -31.47 -25.64
CA PRO A 150 -8.36 -31.35 -24.74
C PRO A 150 -8.08 -31.91 -23.33
N GLU A 151 -7.38 -33.04 -23.23
CA GLU A 151 -7.01 -33.66 -21.94
C GLU A 151 -6.02 -32.77 -21.17
N GLN A 152 -5.05 -32.16 -21.83
CA GLN A 152 -4.12 -31.23 -21.19
C GLN A 152 -4.82 -29.94 -20.73
N VAL A 153 -5.80 -29.44 -21.51
CA VAL A 153 -6.65 -28.31 -21.09
C VAL A 153 -7.45 -28.66 -19.82
N THR A 154 -7.96 -29.89 -19.70
CA THR A 154 -8.63 -30.34 -18.46
C THR A 154 -7.71 -30.43 -17.23
N LYS A 155 -6.39 -30.37 -17.40
CA LYS A 155 -5.43 -30.21 -16.28
C LYS A 155 -5.11 -28.73 -16.03
N LEU A 156 -4.91 -27.96 -17.11
CA LEU A 156 -4.56 -26.54 -17.04
C LEU A 156 -5.64 -25.70 -16.34
N ASP A 157 -6.90 -25.84 -16.76
CA ASP A 157 -7.97 -24.96 -16.29
C ASP A 157 -8.26 -25.12 -14.78
N PRO A 158 -8.34 -26.35 -14.22
CA PRO A 158 -8.43 -26.51 -12.77
C PRO A 158 -7.22 -25.97 -12.01
N ALA A 159 -6.01 -26.11 -12.56
CA ALA A 159 -4.80 -25.59 -11.91
C ALA A 159 -4.76 -24.05 -11.88
N LEU A 160 -5.23 -23.40 -12.96
CA LEU A 160 -5.40 -21.94 -12.99
C LEU A 160 -6.49 -21.48 -12.01
N ALA A 161 -7.62 -22.19 -11.95
CA ALA A 161 -8.70 -21.89 -11.01
C ALA A 161 -8.29 -22.08 -9.55
N GLU A 162 -7.49 -23.10 -9.25
CA GLU A 162 -6.89 -23.32 -7.93
C GLU A 162 -5.97 -22.15 -7.56
N ARG A 163 -5.08 -21.74 -8.45
CA ARG A 163 -4.18 -20.60 -8.23
C ARG A 163 -4.94 -19.30 -7.99
N GLU A 164 -5.96 -19.03 -8.80
CA GLU A 164 -6.83 -17.85 -8.62
C GLU A 164 -7.57 -17.90 -7.27
N THR A 165 -8.05 -19.09 -6.87
CA THR A 165 -8.71 -19.28 -5.57
C THR A 165 -7.75 -19.01 -4.41
N PHE A 166 -6.52 -19.55 -4.48
CA PHE A 166 -5.49 -19.30 -3.48
C PHE A 166 -5.17 -17.80 -3.34
N HIS A 167 -4.93 -17.09 -4.45
CA HIS A 167 -4.67 -15.65 -4.42
C HIS A 167 -5.84 -14.87 -3.82
N ARG A 168 -7.05 -15.17 -4.28
CA ARG A 168 -8.27 -14.51 -3.83
C ARG A 168 -8.49 -14.71 -2.32
N GLU A 169 -8.34 -15.94 -1.82
CA GLU A 169 -8.43 -16.24 -0.40
C GLU A 169 -7.37 -15.52 0.42
N ALA A 170 -6.12 -15.53 -0.02
CA ALA A 170 -5.02 -14.85 0.65
C ALA A 170 -5.27 -13.33 0.75
N TYR A 171 -5.70 -12.70 -0.35
CA TYR A 171 -5.99 -11.26 -0.39
C TYR A 171 -7.22 -10.90 0.44
N ILE A 172 -8.30 -11.67 0.38
CA ILE A 172 -9.49 -11.46 1.24
C ILE A 172 -9.08 -11.55 2.72
N ASN A 173 -8.37 -12.60 3.10
CA ASN A 173 -7.96 -12.80 4.49
C ASN A 173 -7.06 -11.68 5.00
N PHE A 174 -6.13 -11.19 4.18
CA PHE A 174 -5.27 -10.07 4.53
C PHE A 174 -6.03 -8.74 4.65
N VAL A 175 -6.94 -8.46 3.73
CA VAL A 175 -7.76 -7.24 3.81
C VAL A 175 -8.65 -7.26 5.06
N VAL A 176 -9.23 -8.42 5.39
CA VAL A 176 -9.98 -8.59 6.64
C VAL A 176 -9.08 -8.44 7.86
N SER A 177 -7.86 -8.98 7.84
CA SER A 177 -6.91 -8.84 8.95
C SER A 177 -6.43 -7.41 9.16
N MET A 178 -6.25 -6.64 8.07
CA MET A 178 -5.95 -5.21 8.12
C MET A 178 -7.11 -4.41 8.74
N ILE A 179 -8.36 -4.73 8.38
CA ILE A 179 -9.54 -4.09 9.00
C ILE A 179 -9.67 -4.50 10.47
N ASP A 180 -9.47 -5.79 10.79
CA ASP A 180 -9.46 -6.30 12.16
C ASP A 180 -8.42 -5.56 13.01
N LYS A 181 -7.19 -5.40 12.51
CA LYS A 181 -6.11 -4.71 13.23
C LYS A 181 -6.54 -3.34 13.78
N GLU A 182 -7.32 -2.58 13.00
CA GLU A 182 -7.80 -1.25 13.40
C GLU A 182 -9.13 -1.25 14.16
N LEU A 183 -10.05 -2.16 13.81
CA LEU A 183 -11.41 -2.18 14.36
C LEU A 183 -11.64 -3.23 15.45
N PHE A 184 -10.66 -4.09 15.73
CA PHE A 184 -10.77 -5.21 16.66
C PHE A 184 -12.04 -6.02 16.39
N LEU A 185 -12.08 -6.69 15.24
CA LEU A 185 -13.22 -7.49 14.83
C LEU A 185 -13.30 -8.77 15.68
N ALA A 186 -14.48 -9.07 16.20
CA ALA A 186 -14.80 -10.36 16.80
C ALA A 186 -14.74 -11.48 15.74
N THR A 187 -14.62 -12.73 16.17
CA THR A 187 -14.50 -13.89 15.27
C THR A 187 -15.67 -13.97 14.28
N ALA A 188 -16.90 -13.87 14.77
CA ALA A 188 -18.10 -13.88 13.94
C ALA A 188 -18.15 -12.70 12.94
N GLN A 189 -17.57 -11.54 13.30
CA GLN A 189 -17.51 -10.37 12.41
C GLN A 189 -16.49 -10.59 11.28
N ARG A 190 -15.34 -11.20 11.57
CA ARG A 190 -14.34 -11.57 10.57
C ARG A 190 -14.93 -12.54 9.54
N ASP A 191 -15.62 -13.58 10.02
CA ASP A 191 -16.18 -14.61 9.14
C ASP A 191 -17.32 -14.06 8.28
N ALA A 192 -18.20 -13.25 8.86
CA ALA A 192 -19.25 -12.56 8.10
C ALA A 192 -18.66 -11.63 7.03
N LEU A 193 -17.58 -10.90 7.35
CA LEU A 193 -16.91 -10.04 6.37
C LEU A 193 -16.24 -10.86 5.27
N ARG A 194 -15.53 -11.95 5.60
CA ARG A 194 -14.93 -12.86 4.61
C ARG A 194 -16.00 -13.39 3.64
N ALA A 195 -17.08 -13.97 4.17
CA ALA A 195 -18.18 -14.51 3.38
C ALA A 195 -18.75 -13.45 2.42
N HIS A 196 -19.00 -12.24 2.93
CA HIS A 196 -19.45 -11.14 2.09
C HIS A 196 -18.46 -10.81 0.95
N LEU A 197 -17.15 -10.74 1.24
CA LEU A 197 -16.14 -10.44 0.23
C LEU A 197 -16.00 -11.54 -0.82
N HIS A 198 -16.28 -12.80 -0.47
CA HIS A 198 -16.36 -13.92 -1.42
C HIS A 198 -17.57 -13.83 -2.38
N GLU A 199 -18.67 -13.20 -1.97
CA GLU A 199 -19.89 -13.09 -2.79
C GLU A 199 -19.93 -11.85 -3.69
N ARG A 200 -18.94 -10.95 -3.57
CA ARG A 200 -18.90 -9.71 -4.36
C ARG A 200 -18.80 -9.98 -5.86
N LYS A 201 -19.53 -9.16 -6.64
CA LYS A 201 -19.42 -9.10 -8.10
C LYS A 201 -18.02 -8.68 -8.58
N LYS A 202 -17.45 -7.62 -7.98
CA LYS A 202 -16.06 -7.22 -8.23
C LYS A 202 -15.17 -7.98 -7.24
N ALA A 203 -14.47 -8.99 -7.74
CA ALA A 203 -13.52 -9.76 -6.95
C ALA A 203 -12.36 -8.88 -6.44
N ILE A 204 -11.84 -9.23 -5.27
CA ILE A 204 -10.60 -8.65 -4.75
C ILE A 204 -9.44 -9.36 -5.43
N THR A 205 -8.62 -8.60 -6.16
CA THR A 205 -7.51 -9.13 -6.97
C THR A 205 -6.14 -8.64 -6.52
N HIS A 206 -6.05 -7.92 -5.40
CA HIS A 206 -4.79 -7.47 -4.81
C HIS A 206 -4.98 -7.13 -3.31
N PRO A 207 -3.89 -7.08 -2.53
CA PRO A 207 -3.93 -6.71 -1.10
C PRO A 207 -3.73 -5.21 -0.84
N MET A 208 -3.44 -4.39 -1.87
CA MET A 208 -3.13 -2.95 -1.75
C MET A 208 -4.36 -2.10 -1.33
N TYR A 209 -4.70 -2.14 -0.04
CA TYR A 209 -5.73 -1.30 0.58
C TYR A 209 -5.13 -0.45 1.71
N SER A 210 -5.62 0.76 1.88
CA SER A 210 -5.23 1.64 2.99
C SER A 210 -6.41 2.50 3.42
N PHE A 211 -6.59 2.69 4.73
CA PHE A 211 -7.60 3.63 5.24
C PHE A 211 -7.32 5.07 4.78
N GLN A 212 -6.06 5.40 4.50
CA GLN A 212 -5.61 6.67 3.94
C GLN A 212 -4.81 6.38 2.65
N PRO A 213 -5.49 6.08 1.53
CA PRO A 213 -4.81 5.71 0.30
C PRO A 213 -4.07 6.92 -0.29
N GLN A 214 -2.84 6.68 -0.73
CA GLN A 214 -2.05 7.63 -1.50
C GLN A 214 -1.50 6.90 -2.72
N ASP A 215 -1.75 7.43 -3.93
CA ASP A 215 -1.36 6.81 -5.21
C ASP A 215 0.00 7.30 -5.71
N TYR A 216 0.95 7.54 -4.80
CA TYR A 216 2.28 8.04 -5.18
C TYR A 216 3.21 6.90 -5.63
N TYR A 217 3.21 5.78 -4.90
CA TYR A 217 4.09 4.63 -5.17
C TYR A 217 3.32 3.43 -5.72
N LEU A 218 2.17 3.11 -5.14
CA LEU A 218 1.28 2.02 -5.53
C LEU A 218 -0.18 2.49 -5.48
N PRO A 219 -1.06 1.90 -6.30
CA PRO A 219 -2.47 2.30 -6.39
C PRO A 219 -3.30 1.71 -5.24
N TYR A 220 -3.14 2.25 -4.03
CA TYR A 220 -3.94 1.82 -2.88
C TYR A 220 -5.41 2.20 -3.04
N GLU A 221 -6.30 1.25 -2.77
CA GLU A 221 -7.73 1.51 -2.68
C GLU A 221 -8.17 1.76 -1.22
N SER A 222 -9.21 2.57 -1.01
CA SER A 222 -9.82 2.72 0.31
C SER A 222 -10.66 1.47 0.67
N PRO A 223 -10.51 0.88 1.88
CA PRO A 223 -11.39 -0.18 2.37
C PRO A 223 -12.87 0.21 2.39
N SER A 224 -13.20 1.51 2.35
CA SER A 224 -14.56 2.00 2.23
C SER A 224 -15.30 1.45 1.01
N THR A 225 -14.60 1.17 -0.10
CA THR A 225 -15.20 0.56 -1.31
C THR A 225 -15.63 -0.88 -1.06
N LEU A 226 -15.01 -1.54 -0.09
CA LEU A 226 -15.34 -2.88 0.34
C LEU A 226 -16.49 -2.88 1.35
N LEU A 227 -16.43 -1.96 2.30
CA LEU A 227 -17.36 -1.89 3.42
C LEU A 227 -18.71 -1.22 3.06
N SER A 228 -18.74 -0.35 2.04
CA SER A 228 -19.95 0.36 1.60
C SER A 228 -21.03 -0.56 1.02
N SER A 229 -20.63 -1.73 0.53
CA SER A 229 -21.49 -2.71 -0.15
C SER A 229 -21.91 -3.86 0.74
N VAL A 230 -21.44 -3.91 2.00
CA VAL A 230 -21.92 -4.86 3.01
C VAL A 230 -23.40 -4.55 3.29
N PRO A 231 -24.35 -5.43 2.90
CA PRO A 231 -25.77 -5.15 3.03
C PRO A 231 -26.13 -4.97 4.51
N GLY A 232 -26.51 -3.75 4.86
CA GLY A 232 -26.60 -3.33 6.25
C GLY A 232 -25.20 -3.12 6.83
N LYS A 233 -24.94 -1.93 7.38
CA LYS A 233 -23.78 -1.66 8.24
C LYS A 233 -23.83 -2.50 9.55
N SER A 234 -24.46 -3.67 9.57
CA SER A 234 -24.83 -4.45 10.76
C SER A 234 -23.69 -5.27 11.34
N ILE A 235 -22.68 -5.64 10.56
CA ILE A 235 -21.55 -6.44 11.07
C ILE A 235 -20.77 -5.67 12.15
N LEU A 236 -20.62 -4.35 11.99
CA LEU A 236 -19.86 -3.51 12.91
C LEU A 236 -20.72 -2.99 14.07
N ASP A 237 -20.15 -3.08 15.28
CA ASP A 237 -20.73 -2.50 16.49
C ASP A 237 -20.64 -0.96 16.50
N PRO A 238 -21.41 -0.26 17.34
CA PRO A 238 -21.36 1.20 17.41
C PRO A 238 -19.96 1.80 17.63
N PRO A 239 -19.08 1.27 18.51
CA PRO A 239 -17.71 1.78 18.63
C PRO A 239 -16.89 1.62 17.34
N GLN A 240 -17.04 0.48 16.66
CA GLN A 240 -16.32 0.17 15.42
C GLN A 240 -16.79 1.08 14.28
N LYS A 241 -18.09 1.38 14.20
CA LYS A 241 -18.63 2.35 13.23
C LYS A 241 -18.06 3.74 13.41
N LYS A 242 -17.94 4.20 14.67
CA LYS A 242 -17.35 5.52 14.98
C LYS A 242 -15.86 5.53 14.62
N ARG A 243 -15.11 4.49 14.99
CA ARG A 243 -13.69 4.36 14.63
C ARG A 243 -13.47 4.27 13.12
N LEU A 244 -14.31 3.52 12.40
CA LEU A 244 -14.25 3.44 10.95
C LEU A 244 -14.43 4.83 10.31
N ALA A 245 -15.38 5.63 10.81
CA ALA A 245 -15.58 7.00 10.32
C ALA A 245 -14.35 7.90 10.54
N ASP A 246 -13.59 7.70 11.62
CA ASP A 246 -12.31 8.40 11.83
C ASP A 246 -11.25 7.97 10.81
N LEU A 247 -11.18 6.67 10.51
CA LEU A 247 -10.19 6.09 9.61
C LEU A 247 -10.47 6.43 8.14
N THR A 248 -11.74 6.54 7.76
CA THR A 248 -12.17 6.75 6.36
C THR A 248 -12.67 8.18 6.08
N GLY A 249 -12.43 9.13 6.99
CA GLY A 249 -12.86 10.51 6.83
C GLY A 249 -12.35 11.11 5.52
N THR A 250 -13.20 11.89 4.84
CA THR A 250 -13.03 12.39 3.45
C THR A 250 -11.87 13.37 3.25
N ASP A 251 -11.17 13.76 4.30
CA ASP A 251 -9.97 14.60 4.17
C ASP A 251 -8.74 13.73 4.51
N PRO A 252 -7.88 13.40 3.53
CA PRO A 252 -6.61 12.73 3.79
C PRO A 252 -5.73 13.53 4.78
N ASN A 253 -5.96 14.84 4.91
CA ASN A 253 -5.32 15.71 5.88
C ASN A 253 -6.05 15.79 7.22
N ASN A 254 -7.22 15.17 7.41
CA ASN A 254 -7.94 15.26 8.70
C ASN A 254 -7.17 14.60 9.85
N ALA A 255 -6.25 13.69 9.53
CA ALA A 255 -5.29 13.10 10.45
C ALA A 255 -3.98 13.89 10.54
N ASN A 256 -3.62 14.65 9.51
CA ASN A 256 -2.41 15.48 9.52
C ASN A 256 -2.69 16.79 10.24
N VAL A 257 -1.99 17.01 11.34
CA VAL A 257 -2.13 18.25 12.10
C VAL A 257 -1.27 19.30 11.44
N ASN A 258 -1.84 20.01 10.45
CA ASN A 258 -1.12 21.00 9.66
C ASN A 258 -1.20 22.39 10.31
N PHE A 259 -0.11 23.14 10.24
CA PHE A 259 0.06 24.51 10.70
C PHE A 259 0.60 25.37 9.55
N GLN A 260 0.33 26.66 9.59
CA GLN A 260 0.84 27.62 8.60
C GLN A 260 1.67 28.69 9.29
N ALA A 261 2.77 29.10 8.67
CA ALA A 261 3.67 30.10 9.23
C ALA A 261 2.96 31.44 9.54
N GLU A 262 2.00 31.82 8.70
CA GLU A 262 1.15 33.01 8.88
C GLU A 262 0.28 33.00 10.14
N GLU A 263 -0.01 31.83 10.73
CA GLU A 263 -0.75 31.73 12.00
C GLU A 263 0.07 32.30 13.17
N GLY A 264 1.40 32.32 13.04
CA GLY A 264 2.34 32.71 14.10
C GLY A 264 2.35 31.73 15.28
N VAL A 265 3.35 31.88 16.16
CA VAL A 265 3.55 30.97 17.31
C VAL A 265 2.29 30.87 18.17
N GLU A 266 1.68 31.99 18.55
CA GLU A 266 0.43 31.98 19.34
C GLU A 266 -0.74 31.28 18.63
N GLY A 267 -0.84 31.44 17.30
CA GLY A 267 -1.84 30.74 16.48
C GLY A 267 -1.62 29.23 16.46
N TRP A 268 -0.37 28.79 16.37
CA TRP A 268 -0.01 27.37 16.45
C TRP A 268 -0.42 26.74 17.79
N TYR A 269 -0.09 27.39 18.91
CA TYR A 269 -0.49 26.91 20.25
C TYR A 269 -2.01 26.90 20.40
N LYS A 270 -2.72 27.95 19.95
CA LYS A 270 -4.19 28.00 19.97
C LYS A 270 -4.79 26.84 19.17
N LYS A 271 -4.26 26.55 17.98
CA LYS A 271 -4.70 25.45 17.13
C LYS A 271 -4.40 24.08 17.77
N MET A 272 -3.22 23.90 18.34
CA MET A 272 -2.87 22.69 19.10
C MET A 272 -3.87 22.44 20.25
N HIS A 273 -4.24 23.48 21.01
CA HIS A 273 -5.25 23.36 22.06
C HIS A 273 -6.63 22.96 21.52
N GLN A 274 -7.07 23.56 20.41
CA GLN A 274 -8.34 23.21 19.76
C GLN A 274 -8.35 21.76 19.25
N LEU A 275 -7.24 21.30 18.69
CA LEU A 275 -7.08 19.93 18.18
C LEU A 275 -6.95 18.89 19.29
N GLY A 276 -6.49 19.29 20.49
CA GLY A 276 -6.29 18.37 21.62
C GLY A 276 -7.54 17.57 22.00
N SER A 277 -8.73 18.18 21.93
CA SER A 277 -9.99 17.44 22.19
C SER A 277 -10.25 16.37 21.12
N LYS A 278 -10.04 16.71 19.84
CA LYS A 278 -10.21 15.78 18.72
C LYS A 278 -9.22 14.61 18.83
N GLN A 279 -7.95 14.90 19.14
CA GLN A 279 -6.90 13.89 19.32
C GLN A 279 -7.21 12.94 20.47
N ARG A 280 -7.67 13.48 21.62
CA ARG A 280 -8.13 12.67 22.75
C ARG A 280 -9.29 11.75 22.38
N ASP A 281 -10.28 12.28 21.65
CA ASP A 281 -11.44 11.50 21.25
C ASP A 281 -11.07 10.37 20.27
N LEU A 282 -10.12 10.60 19.37
CA LEU A 282 -9.57 9.57 18.48
C LEU A 282 -8.96 8.41 19.27
N TYR A 283 -8.17 8.73 20.30
CA TYR A 283 -7.58 7.72 21.20
C TYR A 283 -8.65 6.94 21.94
N LEU A 284 -9.64 7.63 22.53
CA LEU A 284 -10.72 6.99 23.28
C LEU A 284 -11.58 6.08 22.39
N ARG A 285 -11.83 6.46 21.12
CA ARG A 285 -12.55 5.60 20.17
C ARG A 285 -11.74 4.37 19.77
N ALA A 286 -10.42 4.50 19.61
CA ALA A 286 -9.52 3.37 19.38
C ALA A 286 -9.42 2.43 20.60
N ALA A 287 -9.50 2.96 21.82
CA ALA A 287 -9.62 2.15 23.02
C ALA A 287 -10.99 1.45 23.10
N ALA A 288 -12.07 2.14 22.78
CA ALA A 288 -13.44 1.60 22.87
C ALA A 288 -13.64 0.34 21.99
N VAL A 289 -13.05 0.28 20.79
CA VAL A 289 -13.13 -0.92 19.95
C VAL A 289 -12.39 -2.11 20.57
N ARG A 290 -11.26 -1.86 21.25
CA ARG A 290 -10.51 -2.89 22.00
C ARG A 290 -11.31 -3.40 23.18
N ILE A 291 -11.89 -2.50 23.99
CA ILE A 291 -12.74 -2.87 25.14
C ILE A 291 -13.91 -3.73 24.68
N ALA A 292 -14.60 -3.34 23.60
CA ALA A 292 -15.72 -4.11 23.05
C ALA A 292 -15.30 -5.52 22.60
N TRP A 293 -14.11 -5.64 22.01
CA TRP A 293 -13.53 -6.94 21.63
C TRP A 293 -13.17 -7.78 22.86
N TYR A 294 -12.49 -7.20 23.86
CA TYR A 294 -12.15 -7.92 25.09
C TYR A 294 -13.40 -8.40 25.84
N GLN A 295 -14.43 -7.56 25.92
CA GLN A 295 -15.72 -7.96 26.50
C GLN A 295 -16.31 -9.19 25.83
N LYS A 296 -16.27 -9.26 24.48
CA LYS A 296 -16.87 -10.36 23.72
C LYS A 296 -16.00 -11.61 23.69
N GLU A 297 -14.72 -11.48 23.36
CA GLU A 297 -13.83 -12.62 23.07
C GLU A 297 -13.10 -13.13 24.32
N LEU A 298 -12.86 -12.26 25.31
CA LEU A 298 -12.28 -12.65 26.60
C LEU A 298 -13.34 -12.75 27.71
N GLN A 299 -14.61 -12.51 27.39
CA GLN A 299 -15.75 -12.63 28.32
C GLN A 299 -15.60 -11.77 29.58
N LEU A 300 -15.05 -10.56 29.45
CA LEU A 300 -14.89 -9.65 30.59
C LEU A 300 -16.25 -9.27 31.19
N SER A 301 -16.31 -9.25 32.52
CA SER A 301 -17.45 -8.77 33.30
C SER A 301 -17.68 -7.26 33.11
N PRO A 302 -18.90 -6.75 33.40
CA PRO A 302 -19.18 -5.32 33.37
C PRO A 302 -18.20 -4.48 34.22
N GLU A 303 -17.83 -4.98 35.40
CA GLU A 303 -16.90 -4.31 36.31
C GLU A 303 -15.49 -4.20 35.70
N GLN A 304 -15.01 -5.26 35.03
CA GLN A 304 -13.73 -5.25 34.30
C GLN A 304 -13.78 -4.28 33.11
N VAL A 305 -14.89 -4.23 32.38
CA VAL A 305 -15.11 -3.29 31.27
C VAL A 305 -15.10 -1.84 31.75
N ASP A 306 -15.73 -1.55 32.89
CA ASP A 306 -15.73 -0.22 33.49
C ASP A 306 -14.32 0.19 33.92
N HIS A 307 -13.55 -0.74 34.51
CA HIS A 307 -12.15 -0.50 34.88
C HIS A 307 -11.29 -0.15 33.65
N LEU A 308 -11.39 -0.92 32.57
CA LEU A 308 -10.69 -0.61 31.31
C LEU A 308 -11.14 0.72 30.70
N THR A 309 -12.41 1.06 30.84
CA THR A 309 -12.95 2.34 30.38
C THR A 309 -12.33 3.51 31.15
N ILE A 310 -12.16 3.39 32.47
CA ILE A 310 -11.47 4.39 33.28
C ILE A 310 -9.99 4.47 32.90
N ALA A 311 -9.30 3.32 32.79
CA ALA A 311 -7.90 3.26 32.39
C ALA A 311 -7.66 3.91 31.03
N SER A 312 -8.56 3.71 30.06
CA SER A 312 -8.48 4.34 28.73
C SER A 312 -8.47 5.87 28.80
N LYS A 313 -9.18 6.47 29.76
CA LYS A 313 -9.21 7.92 29.98
C LYS A 313 -7.87 8.42 30.52
N GLY A 314 -7.27 7.69 31.46
CA GLY A 314 -5.93 7.99 31.98
C GLY A 314 -4.86 7.86 30.90
N ALA A 315 -4.90 6.76 30.14
CA ALA A 315 -4.02 6.50 29.00
C ALA A 315 -4.12 7.61 27.93
N ALA A 316 -5.35 8.06 27.62
CA ALA A 316 -5.59 9.15 26.68
C ALA A 316 -5.02 10.50 27.16
N ILE A 317 -5.07 10.79 28.46
CA ILE A 317 -4.47 12.01 29.03
C ILE A 317 -2.95 11.98 28.86
N ARG A 318 -2.31 10.85 29.18
CA ARG A 318 -0.86 10.68 28.99
C ARG A 318 -0.46 10.81 27.53
N ALA A 319 -1.12 10.07 26.63
CA ALA A 319 -0.85 10.15 25.20
C ALA A 319 -1.06 11.56 24.61
N LEU A 320 -2.03 12.31 25.12
CA LEU A 320 -2.24 13.70 24.73
C LEU A 320 -1.13 14.62 25.23
N ALA A 321 -0.59 14.38 26.43
CA ALA A 321 0.55 15.14 26.93
C ALA A 321 1.79 14.89 26.07
N ASP A 322 2.12 13.63 25.79
CA ASP A 322 3.25 13.25 24.94
C ASP A 322 3.15 13.86 23.53
N TRP A 323 1.94 13.86 22.95
CA TRP A 323 1.69 14.49 21.65
C TRP A 323 1.87 16.01 21.67
N LYS A 324 1.40 16.69 22.73
CA LYS A 324 1.61 18.14 22.87
C LYS A 324 3.09 18.47 22.99
N GLU A 325 3.82 17.75 23.83
CA GLU A 325 5.26 17.93 24.00
C GLU A 325 6.01 17.75 22.67
N SER A 326 5.70 16.69 21.91
CA SER A 326 6.29 16.49 20.57
C SER A 326 5.90 17.58 19.56
N THR A 327 4.67 18.10 19.65
CA THR A 327 4.21 19.19 18.79
C THR A 327 4.89 20.52 19.16
N GLU A 328 5.09 20.79 20.45
CA GLU A 328 5.80 21.97 20.96
C GLU A 328 7.26 21.96 20.49
N GLN A 329 7.95 20.81 20.55
CA GLN A 329 9.28 20.66 19.98
C GLN A 329 9.32 20.97 18.47
N THR A 330 8.27 20.59 17.73
CA THR A 330 8.13 20.94 16.31
C THR A 330 7.96 22.45 16.13
N PHE A 331 7.16 23.11 16.98
CA PHE A 331 7.01 24.57 16.97
C PHE A 331 8.33 25.29 17.23
N GLU A 332 9.12 24.84 18.20
CA GLU A 332 10.43 25.42 18.50
C GLU A 332 11.37 25.35 17.28
N GLN A 333 11.40 24.20 16.59
CA GLN A 333 12.19 24.03 15.37
C GLN A 333 11.70 24.94 14.22
N MET A 334 10.38 25.02 14.02
CA MET A 334 9.80 25.85 12.96
C MET A 334 9.90 27.35 13.25
N GLN A 335 9.88 27.75 14.53
CA GLN A 335 10.12 29.13 14.95
C GLN A 335 11.57 29.55 14.64
N GLN A 336 12.54 28.67 14.85
CA GLN A 336 13.94 28.92 14.45
C GLN A 336 14.05 29.05 12.92
N HIS A 337 13.36 28.19 12.16
CA HIS A 337 13.33 28.28 10.71
C HIS A 337 12.71 29.60 10.22
N LEU A 338 11.60 30.02 10.81
CA LEU A 338 10.94 31.30 10.52
C LEU A 338 11.89 32.48 10.78
N ALA A 339 12.64 32.45 11.88
CA ALA A 339 13.60 33.50 12.23
C ALA A 339 14.82 33.57 11.28
N GLN A 340 15.20 32.44 10.64
CA GLN A 340 16.36 32.37 9.76
C GLN A 340 16.05 32.62 8.29
N ALA A 341 14.97 32.02 7.77
CA ALA A 341 14.66 32.01 6.35
C ALA A 341 13.54 32.99 5.95
N GLY A 342 12.67 33.38 6.90
CA GLY A 342 11.45 34.13 6.62
C GLY A 342 10.49 33.39 5.67
N GLY A 343 9.37 34.02 5.33
CA GLY A 343 8.42 33.52 4.34
C GLY A 343 7.25 32.68 4.89
N ASN A 344 6.28 32.40 4.02
CA ASN A 344 5.11 31.58 4.33
C ASN A 344 5.39 30.12 3.99
N PHE A 345 5.20 29.21 4.94
CA PHE A 345 5.37 27.78 4.76
C PHE A 345 4.35 27.01 5.61
N GLY A 346 3.98 25.82 5.16
CA GLY A 346 3.17 24.90 5.94
C GLY A 346 4.05 23.82 6.57
N PHE A 347 3.69 23.37 7.76
CA PHE A 347 4.33 22.22 8.40
C PHE A 347 3.28 21.35 9.12
N GLY A 348 3.62 20.11 9.40
CA GLY A 348 2.73 19.14 10.04
C GLY A 348 3.28 18.65 11.37
N ALA A 349 2.39 18.30 12.29
CA ALA A 349 2.68 17.44 13.41
C ALA A 349 1.99 16.08 13.22
N ASN A 350 2.64 15.03 13.72
CA ASN A 350 2.07 13.70 13.71
C ASN A 350 0.83 13.66 14.63
N PRO A 351 -0.27 12.98 14.25
CA PRO A 351 -1.39 12.75 15.17
C PRO A 351 -0.98 11.83 16.33
N ILE A 352 -1.82 11.75 17.36
CA ILE A 352 -1.66 10.74 18.42
C ILE A 352 -1.65 9.33 17.79
N ASP A 353 -0.62 8.54 18.10
CA ASP A 353 -0.53 7.16 17.61
C ASP A 353 -1.47 6.22 18.38
N THR A 354 -2.67 6.06 17.84
CA THR A 354 -3.68 5.11 18.37
C THR A 354 -3.28 3.63 18.26
N ARG A 355 -2.20 3.30 17.54
CA ARG A 355 -1.67 1.93 17.45
C ARG A 355 -0.77 1.57 18.63
N ALA A 356 -0.32 2.57 19.39
CA ALA A 356 0.53 2.40 20.56
C ALA A 356 -0.26 2.29 21.88
N ILE A 357 -1.61 2.20 21.83
CA ILE A 357 -2.46 2.03 23.02
C ILE A 357 -1.97 0.87 23.90
N ASP A 358 -1.66 -0.26 23.27
CA ASP A 358 -1.24 -1.48 23.98
C ASP A 358 0.17 -1.36 24.61
N LYS A 359 0.92 -0.28 24.32
CA LYS A 359 2.19 0.06 24.97
C LYS A 359 2.04 1.12 26.07
N ASN A 360 0.89 1.77 26.20
CA ASN A 360 0.67 2.76 27.23
C ASN A 360 0.59 2.06 28.59
N GLU A 361 1.48 2.43 29.52
CA GLU A 361 1.61 1.73 30.81
C GLU A 361 0.31 1.66 31.62
N ILE A 362 -0.50 2.74 31.60
CA ILE A 362 -1.79 2.79 32.32
C ILE A 362 -2.74 1.75 31.72
N TRP A 363 -2.78 1.67 30.39
CA TRP A 363 -3.62 0.72 29.68
C TRP A 363 -3.13 -0.71 29.85
N SER A 364 -1.83 -0.96 29.66
CA SER A 364 -1.26 -2.31 29.70
C SER A 364 -1.37 -2.93 31.09
N GLU A 365 -1.18 -2.15 32.16
CA GLU A 365 -1.32 -2.64 33.53
C GLU A 365 -2.79 -2.95 33.87
N ALA A 366 -3.71 -2.07 33.45
CA ALA A 366 -5.14 -2.33 33.62
C ALA A 366 -5.59 -3.57 32.84
N LEU A 367 -5.15 -3.71 31.58
CA LEU A 367 -5.46 -4.88 30.77
C LEU A 367 -4.96 -6.16 31.43
N LYS A 368 -3.69 -6.18 31.86
CA LYS A 368 -3.09 -7.31 32.55
C LYS A 368 -3.90 -7.69 33.79
N THR A 369 -4.22 -6.72 34.65
CA THR A 369 -5.01 -6.95 35.87
C THR A 369 -6.41 -7.49 35.54
N MET A 370 -7.06 -6.97 34.50
CA MET A 370 -8.42 -7.39 34.14
C MET A 370 -8.45 -8.75 33.43
N THR A 371 -7.37 -9.17 32.78
CA THR A 371 -7.27 -10.49 32.15
C THR A 371 -6.56 -11.53 33.02
N GLU A 372 -6.17 -11.19 34.25
CA GLU A 372 -5.62 -12.15 35.22
C GLU A 372 -6.62 -13.28 35.46
N GLY A 373 -6.17 -14.53 35.29
CA GLY A 373 -7.04 -15.72 35.39
C GLY A 373 -7.91 -16.01 34.16
N THR A 374 -7.93 -15.12 33.17
CA THR A 374 -8.55 -15.37 31.85
C THR A 374 -7.53 -15.99 30.92
N SER A 375 -7.94 -16.94 30.07
CA SER A 375 -7.02 -17.48 29.05
C SER A 375 -6.65 -16.36 28.07
N ASN A 376 -5.38 -15.98 28.04
CA ASN A 376 -4.82 -15.10 27.01
C ASN A 376 -4.84 -15.73 25.60
N GLY A 377 -5.37 -16.96 25.46
CA GLY A 377 -5.48 -17.69 24.20
C GLY A 377 -6.09 -16.85 23.08
N GLY A 378 -7.18 -16.13 23.33
CA GLY A 378 -7.82 -15.31 22.29
C GLY A 378 -6.92 -14.17 21.75
N MET A 379 -6.10 -13.55 22.59
CA MET A 379 -5.15 -12.51 22.16
C MET A 379 -3.98 -13.13 21.36
N ILE A 380 -3.46 -14.27 21.82
CA ILE A 380 -2.39 -15.01 21.15
C ILE A 380 -2.86 -15.52 19.78
N GLU A 381 -4.04 -16.11 19.71
CA GLU A 381 -4.67 -16.60 18.49
C GLU A 381 -4.93 -15.48 17.50
N ARG A 382 -5.41 -14.32 17.96
CA ARG A 382 -5.58 -13.16 17.09
C ARG A 382 -4.24 -12.69 16.52
N ALA A 383 -3.20 -12.53 17.34
CA ALA A 383 -1.88 -12.13 16.87
C ALA A 383 -1.30 -13.11 15.83
N ALA A 384 -1.37 -14.41 16.12
CA ALA A 384 -0.96 -15.47 15.20
C ALA A 384 -1.78 -15.44 13.89
N SER A 385 -3.09 -15.25 13.97
CA SER A 385 -3.96 -15.14 12.80
C SER A 385 -3.61 -13.94 11.92
N LEU A 386 -3.31 -12.77 12.51
CA LEU A 386 -2.91 -11.59 11.75
C LEU A 386 -1.60 -11.84 11.00
N LYS A 387 -0.63 -12.47 11.67
CA LYS A 387 0.67 -12.82 11.09
C LYS A 387 0.53 -13.86 9.97
N ALA A 388 -0.27 -14.90 10.17
CA ALA A 388 -0.56 -15.92 9.17
C ALA A 388 -1.21 -15.32 7.91
N CYS A 389 -2.19 -14.41 8.07
CA CYS A 389 -2.83 -13.73 6.94
C CYS A 389 -1.82 -12.88 6.14
N ARG A 390 -0.90 -12.19 6.82
CA ARG A 390 0.18 -11.43 6.18
C ARG A 390 1.12 -12.34 5.40
N SER A 391 1.56 -13.44 6.01
CA SER A 391 2.43 -14.42 5.36
C SER A 391 1.78 -15.00 4.10
N ALA A 392 0.52 -15.42 4.19
CA ALA A 392 -0.23 -15.98 3.07
C ALA A 392 -0.40 -14.97 1.92
N SER A 393 -0.74 -13.71 2.22
CA SER A 393 -0.83 -12.67 1.20
C SER A 393 0.50 -12.34 0.56
N LEU A 394 1.60 -12.34 1.30
CA LEU A 394 2.94 -12.17 0.73
C LEU A 394 3.29 -13.34 -0.18
N LEU A 395 3.03 -14.57 0.24
CA LEU A 395 3.24 -15.73 -0.60
C LEU A 395 2.42 -15.66 -1.90
N ALA A 396 1.17 -15.19 -1.83
CA ALA A 396 0.35 -14.95 -3.01
C ALA A 396 0.97 -13.89 -3.95
N LEU A 397 1.46 -12.77 -3.42
CA LEU A 397 2.16 -11.74 -4.21
C LEU A 397 3.42 -12.27 -4.91
N PHE A 398 4.17 -13.16 -4.27
CA PHE A 398 5.32 -13.81 -4.89
C PHE A 398 4.89 -14.85 -5.92
N ASP A 399 3.82 -15.60 -5.62
CA ASP A 399 3.27 -16.60 -6.51
C ASP A 399 2.80 -16.00 -7.84
N GLU A 400 2.37 -14.73 -7.87
CA GLU A 400 2.06 -13.98 -9.10
C GLU A 400 3.19 -14.06 -10.14
N GLU A 401 4.45 -14.10 -9.71
CA GLU A 401 5.62 -14.24 -10.59
C GLU A 401 6.28 -15.61 -10.55
N LEU A 402 6.26 -16.29 -9.40
CA LEU A 402 6.95 -17.56 -9.22
C LEU A 402 6.16 -18.75 -9.77
N TRP A 403 4.85 -18.64 -10.02
CA TRP A 403 4.02 -19.76 -10.49
C TRP A 403 4.26 -21.03 -9.67
N LEU A 404 4.07 -20.92 -8.37
CA LEU A 404 4.26 -21.99 -7.40
C LEU A 404 3.18 -23.06 -7.55
N THR A 405 3.57 -24.31 -7.32
CA THR A 405 2.61 -25.40 -7.12
C THR A 405 2.01 -25.34 -5.70
N PRO A 406 0.87 -26.02 -5.46
CA PRO A 406 0.28 -26.10 -4.12
C PRO A 406 1.26 -26.61 -3.05
N ASP A 407 2.08 -27.62 -3.38
CA ASP A 407 3.09 -28.15 -2.47
C ASP A 407 4.20 -27.14 -2.17
N GLN A 408 4.64 -26.39 -3.17
CA GLN A 408 5.61 -25.32 -2.98
C GLN A 408 5.06 -24.21 -2.07
N ARG A 409 3.79 -23.80 -2.28
CA ARG A 409 3.13 -22.82 -1.40
C ARG A 409 3.07 -23.31 0.04
N LYS A 410 2.66 -24.56 0.26
CA LYS A 410 2.59 -25.19 1.59
C LYS A 410 3.95 -25.25 2.27
N ALA A 411 5.02 -25.53 1.53
CA ALA A 411 6.38 -25.54 2.08
C ALA A 411 6.89 -24.13 2.41
N LEU A 412 6.63 -23.14 1.55
CA LEU A 412 7.17 -21.78 1.68
C LEU A 412 6.44 -20.91 2.71
N VAL A 413 5.15 -21.12 2.96
CA VAL A 413 4.37 -20.23 3.86
C VAL A 413 4.97 -20.14 5.27
N SER A 414 5.52 -21.25 5.78
CA SER A 414 6.16 -21.28 7.09
C SER A 414 7.50 -20.54 7.13
N HIS A 415 8.19 -20.45 5.99
CA HIS A 415 9.42 -19.67 5.84
C HIS A 415 9.10 -18.17 5.78
N PHE A 416 8.05 -17.80 5.04
CA PHE A 416 7.57 -16.42 4.96
C PHE A 416 7.13 -15.93 6.34
N GLU A 417 6.37 -16.74 7.08
CA GLU A 417 5.89 -16.38 8.41
C GLU A 417 7.03 -16.14 9.41
N LYS A 418 8.15 -16.87 9.28
CA LYS A 418 9.35 -16.66 10.10
C LYS A 418 10.16 -15.42 9.71
N SER A 419 10.01 -14.93 8.47
CA SER A 419 10.79 -13.81 7.95
C SER A 419 10.16 -12.44 8.23
N ILE A 420 8.85 -12.39 8.43
CA ILE A 420 8.09 -11.16 8.69
C ILE A 420 8.12 -10.80 10.18
N PRO A 421 8.05 -9.50 10.53
CA PRO A 421 8.09 -9.07 11.92
C PRO A 421 6.81 -9.47 12.65
N GLU A 422 6.92 -9.70 13.96
CA GLU A 422 5.78 -9.99 14.84
C GLU A 422 4.78 -8.82 14.85
N SER A 423 5.29 -7.59 14.80
CA SER A 423 4.51 -6.35 14.80
C SER A 423 4.85 -5.48 13.60
N GLU A 424 3.82 -4.91 12.94
CA GLU A 424 4.00 -3.91 11.87
C GLU A 424 4.31 -2.51 12.41
N GLN A 425 4.49 -2.33 13.72
CA GLN A 425 4.85 -1.02 14.26
C GLN A 425 6.22 -0.53 13.77
N SER A 426 7.08 -1.41 13.27
CA SER A 426 8.31 -1.02 12.55
C SER A 426 8.05 -0.43 11.16
N LEU A 427 6.83 -0.54 10.61
CA LEU A 427 6.43 -0.07 9.28
C LEU A 427 5.68 1.28 9.31
N GLN A 428 5.70 1.98 10.45
CA GLN A 428 4.87 3.15 10.76
C GLN A 428 4.90 4.31 9.74
N TYR A 429 5.91 4.38 8.87
CA TYR A 429 6.11 5.45 7.88
C TYR A 429 5.81 5.03 6.44
N GLN A 430 5.11 3.92 6.23
CA GLN A 430 5.15 3.21 4.94
C GLN A 430 3.79 2.72 4.46
N ASP A 431 2.68 3.24 4.97
CA ASP A 431 1.35 2.75 4.58
C ASP A 431 1.07 2.87 3.06
N TYR A 432 1.77 3.75 2.36
CA TYR A 432 1.73 3.92 0.90
C TYR A 432 2.76 3.08 0.12
N ILE A 433 3.55 2.23 0.78
CA ILE A 433 4.56 1.32 0.18
C ILE A 433 4.70 0.00 0.97
N ARG A 434 3.72 -0.29 1.83
CA ARG A 434 3.70 -1.40 2.80
C ARG A 434 3.97 -2.74 2.15
N GLU A 435 3.28 -3.08 1.05
CA GLU A 435 3.50 -4.38 0.40
C GLU A 435 4.93 -4.55 -0.11
N ILE A 436 5.55 -3.49 -0.64
CA ILE A 436 6.94 -3.54 -1.12
C ILE A 436 7.91 -3.78 0.04
N VAL A 437 7.72 -3.09 1.17
CA VAL A 437 8.57 -3.31 2.35
C VAL A 437 8.36 -4.70 2.91
N LEU A 438 7.10 -5.14 3.03
CA LEU A 438 6.78 -6.48 3.51
C LEU A 438 7.35 -7.57 2.61
N MET A 439 7.43 -7.36 1.29
CA MET A 439 8.08 -8.30 0.36
C MET A 439 9.60 -8.38 0.57
N ALA A 440 10.26 -7.30 0.98
CA ALA A 440 11.70 -7.30 1.23
C ALA A 440 12.11 -8.25 2.37
N HIS A 441 11.24 -8.45 3.37
CA HIS A 441 11.48 -9.39 4.47
C HIS A 441 11.75 -10.82 3.97
N PRO A 442 10.81 -11.52 3.30
CA PRO A 442 11.08 -12.84 2.77
C PRO A 442 12.20 -12.82 1.72
N LEU A 443 12.31 -11.79 0.88
CA LEU A 443 13.38 -11.70 -0.14
C LEU A 443 14.79 -11.83 0.46
N PHE A 444 15.05 -11.23 1.62
CA PHE A 444 16.39 -11.15 2.19
C PHE A 444 16.58 -11.97 3.48
N LEU A 445 15.52 -12.26 4.24
CA LEU A 445 15.61 -12.96 5.52
C LEU A 445 15.24 -14.45 5.42
N THR A 446 14.65 -14.89 4.30
CA THR A 446 14.44 -16.33 4.07
C THR A 446 15.79 -17.01 3.82
N ASN A 447 16.06 -18.09 4.56
CA ASN A 447 17.27 -18.89 4.36
C ASN A 447 17.33 -19.42 2.91
N GLU A 448 18.38 -19.02 2.18
CA GLU A 448 18.55 -19.35 0.77
C GLU A 448 18.56 -20.86 0.49
N LYS A 449 19.23 -21.66 1.35
CA LYS A 449 19.28 -23.11 1.17
C LYS A 449 17.87 -23.72 1.25
N LYS A 450 17.11 -23.38 2.29
CA LYS A 450 15.73 -23.86 2.47
C LYS A 450 14.80 -23.40 1.36
N ARG A 451 14.96 -22.16 0.88
CA ARG A 451 14.20 -21.64 -0.27
C ARG A 451 14.52 -22.45 -1.54
N ASN A 452 15.79 -22.67 -1.83
CA ASN A 452 16.23 -23.36 -3.06
C ASN A 452 15.93 -24.86 -3.04
N GLU A 453 15.72 -25.46 -1.87
CA GLU A 453 15.18 -26.83 -1.75
C GLU A 453 13.73 -26.95 -2.24
N VAL A 454 12.97 -25.84 -2.28
CA VAL A 454 11.57 -25.81 -2.70
C VAL A 454 11.41 -25.24 -4.12
N LEU A 455 12.16 -24.20 -4.46
CA LEU A 455 12.04 -23.51 -5.76
C LEU A 455 12.80 -24.22 -6.87
N THR A 456 12.18 -24.30 -8.04
CA THR A 456 12.84 -24.76 -9.27
C THR A 456 13.87 -23.74 -9.79
N PRO A 457 14.83 -24.12 -10.65
CA PRO A 457 15.82 -23.18 -11.16
C PRO A 457 15.25 -21.93 -11.85
N PRO A 458 14.18 -21.99 -12.68
CA PRO A 458 13.54 -20.79 -13.23
C PRO A 458 12.98 -19.86 -12.14
N GLN A 459 12.33 -20.43 -11.13
CA GLN A 459 11.79 -19.67 -10.00
C GLN A 459 12.88 -19.00 -9.15
N GLN A 460 14.04 -19.66 -9.01
CA GLN A 460 15.20 -19.07 -8.33
C GLN A 460 15.73 -17.85 -9.10
N GLU A 461 15.67 -17.85 -10.43
CA GLU A 461 16.07 -16.68 -11.22
C GLU A 461 15.07 -15.54 -11.05
N VAL A 462 13.76 -15.79 -11.11
CA VAL A 462 12.73 -14.77 -10.80
C VAL A 462 12.97 -14.16 -9.43
N TRP A 463 13.31 -14.97 -8.42
CA TRP A 463 13.66 -14.48 -7.09
C TRP A 463 14.86 -13.52 -7.12
N LYS A 464 15.95 -13.88 -7.81
CA LYS A 464 17.13 -13.01 -7.96
C LYS A 464 16.79 -11.71 -8.69
N VAL A 465 15.96 -11.76 -9.74
CA VAL A 465 15.50 -10.56 -10.43
C VAL A 465 14.66 -9.69 -9.50
N MET A 466 13.77 -10.27 -8.70
CA MET A 466 13.01 -9.52 -7.67
C MET A 466 13.96 -8.85 -6.67
N GLN A 467 14.97 -9.57 -6.17
CA GLN A 467 15.97 -9.00 -5.25
C GLN A 467 16.75 -7.85 -5.88
N SER A 468 17.04 -7.90 -7.18
CA SER A 468 17.86 -6.88 -7.85
C SER A 468 17.24 -5.47 -7.87
N PHE A 469 15.95 -5.33 -7.58
CA PHE A 469 15.28 -4.03 -7.40
C PHE A 469 15.57 -3.37 -6.04
N PHE A 470 16.26 -4.07 -5.15
CA PHE A 470 16.54 -3.63 -3.79
C PHE A 470 18.04 -3.69 -3.51
N ASN A 471 18.58 -2.59 -2.99
CA ASN A 471 19.96 -2.51 -2.49
C ASN A 471 19.96 -2.87 -1.01
N TYR A 472 20.26 -4.12 -0.68
CA TYR A 472 20.29 -4.62 0.71
C TYR A 472 21.70 -4.51 1.31
N GLN A 473 21.78 -3.89 2.49
CA GLN A 473 22.97 -3.74 3.31
C GLN A 473 22.85 -4.69 4.52
N ASN A 474 23.58 -5.81 4.47
CA ASN A 474 23.47 -6.87 5.49
C ASN A 474 23.87 -6.41 6.90
N GLN A 475 24.76 -5.41 7.03
CA GLN A 475 25.34 -5.03 8.33
C GLN A 475 24.33 -4.40 9.29
N ASN A 476 23.32 -3.71 8.77
CA ASN A 476 22.31 -2.97 9.52
C ASN A 476 20.88 -3.36 9.11
N ASN A 477 20.74 -4.46 8.37
CA ASN A 477 19.51 -4.89 7.74
C ASN A 477 18.75 -3.77 7.00
N TYR A 478 19.48 -2.89 6.33
CA TYR A 478 18.89 -1.74 5.65
C TYR A 478 18.69 -2.05 4.17
N VAL A 479 17.52 -1.70 3.64
CA VAL A 479 17.14 -1.88 2.25
C VAL A 479 16.92 -0.50 1.65
N GLN A 480 17.48 -0.26 0.47
CA GLN A 480 17.22 0.94 -0.32
C GLN A 480 16.61 0.58 -1.67
N ILE A 481 15.64 1.38 -2.10
CA ILE A 481 15.04 1.32 -3.43
C ILE A 481 15.37 2.62 -4.15
N GLN A 482 15.95 2.50 -5.34
CA GLN A 482 16.21 3.65 -6.20
C GLN A 482 14.90 4.12 -6.86
N LEU A 483 14.55 5.38 -6.64
CA LEU A 483 13.39 6.02 -7.30
C LEU A 483 13.81 6.55 -8.67
N ARG A 484 12.88 6.45 -9.64
CA ARG A 484 13.06 7.01 -10.98
C ARG A 484 12.84 8.51 -11.03
N ASN A 485 11.86 9.00 -10.26
CA ASN A 485 11.63 10.43 -10.15
C ASN A 485 12.70 11.06 -9.24
N ASN A 486 13.33 12.12 -9.71
CA ASN A 486 14.26 12.98 -8.94
C ASN A 486 15.55 12.32 -8.41
N ASN A 487 15.98 11.14 -8.92
CA ASN A 487 17.15 10.39 -8.43
C ASN A 487 17.13 10.11 -6.91
N GLY A 488 15.94 10.11 -6.29
CA GLY A 488 15.78 9.88 -4.85
C GLY A 488 15.94 8.42 -4.47
N ASN A 489 16.12 8.15 -3.17
CA ASN A 489 16.14 6.80 -2.61
C ASN A 489 15.08 6.67 -1.53
N PHE A 490 14.38 5.53 -1.51
CA PHE A 490 13.51 5.14 -0.41
C PHE A 490 14.19 4.06 0.42
N GLY A 491 14.45 4.32 1.70
CA GLY A 491 15.21 3.43 2.56
C GLY A 491 14.44 2.97 3.79
N PHE A 492 14.65 1.72 4.22
CA PHE A 492 13.98 1.13 5.37
C PHE A 492 14.77 -0.03 5.98
N GLN A 493 14.50 -0.36 7.25
CA GLN A 493 15.11 -1.50 7.92
C GLN A 493 14.19 -2.72 7.92
N ILE A 494 14.77 -3.91 7.83
CA ILE A 494 14.08 -5.20 7.96
C ILE A 494 14.69 -6.03 9.11
N GLY A 495 13.97 -7.03 9.60
CA GLY A 495 14.53 -8.00 10.58
C GLY A 495 14.69 -7.49 12.02
N GLN A 496 13.82 -6.56 12.46
CA GLN A 496 13.63 -6.26 13.88
C GLN A 496 12.61 -7.19 14.53
#